data_AF-A0A6J4S3T2-F1
#
_entry.id   AF-A0A6J4S3T2-F1
#
_cell.length_a   1.000
_cell.length_b   1.000
_cell.length_c   1.000
_cell.angle_alpha   90.00
_cell.angle_beta   90.00
_cell.angle_gamma   90.00
#
_symmetry.space_group_name_H-M   'P 1'
#
loop_
_entity.id
_entity.type
_entity.pdbx_description
1 polymer ?
#
loop_
_entity_poly.entity_id
_entity_poly.type
_entity_poly.pdbx_seq_one_letter_code
_entity_poly.pdbx_strand_id
1 'polypeptide(L)'
;MNRKTIATNMAVVSCDVCGRTLLRGEDADVFLHGGSRRTVCELCTSRARHEGWIREGVDGVMPGRVNERGGAARSLLHRLRHGRETRLGDPDRPYAPSPPAEYADADGYYDAPADVAEASGEPFVPVEPVVPVLPATPMPAQVPLPEPPALPREPRSIHAIPTNAELKVARALEVFNASPHPRTVAGIARSLGAPIVSARPSATEGAIVTIVVGWELSWYRYEVDLGDEAAGVRVSGRGAELSELEPADHAPNAAADEAGELHLAAGVA
;
A
#
# COMPACT_ATOMS: atom_id res chain seq x y z
N MET A 1 16.39 -47.45 -36.44
CA MET A 1 16.35 -45.97 -36.39
C MET A 1 16.98 -45.50 -35.08
N ASN A 2 18.13 -44.83 -35.13
CA ASN A 2 18.76 -44.26 -33.93
C ASN A 2 18.01 -43.00 -33.50
N ARG A 3 17.41 -43.02 -32.30
CA ARG A 3 16.78 -41.85 -31.69
C ARG A 3 17.89 -40.89 -31.25
N LYS A 4 17.94 -39.71 -31.87
CA LYS A 4 18.79 -38.61 -31.41
C LYS A 4 18.22 -38.06 -30.11
N THR A 5 18.94 -38.24 -29.02
CA THR A 5 18.60 -37.68 -27.71
C THR A 5 18.92 -36.19 -27.72
N ILE A 6 17.92 -35.35 -27.47
CA ILE A 6 18.08 -33.90 -27.30
C ILE A 6 18.55 -33.69 -25.86
N ALA A 7 19.85 -33.52 -25.66
CA ALA A 7 20.43 -33.15 -24.37
C ALA A 7 20.56 -31.62 -24.30
N THR A 8 19.69 -30.98 -23.51
CA THR A 8 19.79 -29.55 -23.22
C THR A 8 20.87 -29.33 -22.17
N ASN A 9 22.07 -28.98 -22.63
CA ASN A 9 23.20 -28.63 -21.77
C ASN A 9 23.07 -27.16 -21.32
N MET A 10 22.20 -26.90 -20.35
CA MET A 10 22.13 -25.60 -19.66
C MET A 10 22.17 -25.84 -18.15
N ALA A 11 22.99 -25.03 -17.47
CA ALA A 11 23.10 -25.05 -16.02
C ALA A 11 21.76 -24.61 -15.41
N VAL A 12 21.17 -25.51 -14.63
CA VAL A 12 19.95 -25.25 -13.85
C VAL A 12 20.34 -24.34 -12.69
N VAL A 13 19.87 -23.09 -12.71
CA VAL A 13 20.09 -22.13 -11.62
C VAL A 13 18.84 -22.08 -10.75
N SER A 14 18.98 -22.24 -9.44
CA SER A 14 17.88 -22.20 -8.47
C SER A 14 17.98 -20.96 -7.58
N CYS A 15 16.84 -20.38 -7.23
CA CYS A 15 16.74 -19.29 -6.27
C CYS A 15 17.15 -19.76 -4.86
N ASP A 16 18.10 -19.08 -4.23
CA ASP A 16 18.59 -19.41 -2.88
C ASP A 16 17.58 -19.09 -1.77
N VAL A 17 16.50 -18.33 -2.06
CA VAL A 17 15.45 -17.97 -1.07
C VAL A 17 14.28 -18.95 -1.10
N CYS A 18 13.76 -19.28 -2.28
CA CYS A 18 12.57 -20.13 -2.42
C CYS A 18 12.85 -21.50 -3.04
N GLY A 19 14.07 -21.78 -3.49
CA GLY A 19 14.46 -23.06 -4.09
C GLY A 19 13.96 -23.30 -5.51
N ARG A 20 13.21 -22.36 -6.11
CA ARG A 20 12.67 -22.53 -7.47
C ARG A 20 13.78 -22.43 -8.52
N THR A 21 13.74 -23.31 -9.51
CA THR A 21 14.57 -23.19 -10.72
C THR A 21 14.16 -21.97 -11.55
N LEU A 22 15.13 -21.10 -11.83
CA LEU A 22 14.97 -19.95 -12.70
C LEU A 22 14.85 -20.41 -14.15
N LEU A 23 13.79 -19.95 -14.82
CA LEU A 23 13.58 -20.26 -16.23
C LEU A 23 14.41 -19.34 -17.14
N ARG A 24 14.54 -19.73 -18.41
CA ARG A 24 15.28 -18.95 -19.39
C ARG A 24 14.55 -17.62 -19.64
N GLY A 25 15.21 -16.51 -19.30
CA GLY A 25 14.66 -15.17 -19.46
C GLY A 25 13.93 -14.62 -18.23
N GLU A 26 13.94 -15.36 -17.11
CA GLU A 26 13.52 -14.83 -15.81
C GLU A 26 14.62 -13.92 -15.26
N ASP A 27 14.25 -12.72 -14.79
CA ASP A 27 15.17 -11.79 -14.18
C ASP A 27 15.61 -12.30 -12.79
N ALA A 28 16.93 -12.40 -12.62
CA ALA A 28 17.56 -12.91 -11.42
C ALA A 28 18.57 -11.90 -10.87
N ASP A 29 18.44 -11.58 -9.60
CA ASP A 29 19.28 -10.62 -8.90
C ASP A 29 20.31 -11.32 -8.03
N VAL A 30 21.51 -10.74 -7.93
CA VAL A 30 22.60 -11.26 -7.11
C VAL A 30 22.65 -10.53 -5.78
N PHE A 31 22.63 -11.30 -4.70
CA PHE A 31 22.71 -10.83 -3.33
C PHE A 31 23.90 -11.45 -2.61
N LEU A 32 24.43 -10.76 -1.60
CA LEU A 32 25.46 -11.24 -0.69
C LEU A 32 24.82 -11.57 0.66
N HIS A 33 25.01 -12.81 1.09
CA HIS A 33 24.59 -13.29 2.40
C HIS A 33 25.65 -14.24 2.98
N GLY A 34 26.07 -13.99 4.23
CA GLY A 34 27.13 -14.78 4.87
C GLY A 34 28.45 -14.79 4.08
N GLY A 35 28.75 -13.71 3.35
CA GLY A 35 29.94 -13.59 2.49
C GLY A 35 29.88 -14.40 1.18
N SER A 36 28.77 -15.06 0.88
CA SER A 36 28.57 -15.82 -0.37
C SER A 36 27.58 -15.10 -1.29
N ARG A 37 27.84 -15.16 -2.60
CA ARG A 37 26.89 -14.72 -3.63
C ARG A 37 25.74 -15.71 -3.74
N ARG A 38 24.53 -15.18 -3.78
CA ARG A 38 23.27 -15.90 -3.83
C ARG A 38 22.42 -15.33 -4.97
N THR A 39 21.78 -16.20 -5.73
CA THR A 39 20.91 -15.81 -6.84
C THR A 39 19.47 -15.83 -6.37
N VAL A 40 18.75 -14.74 -6.58
CA VAL A 40 17.38 -14.55 -6.07
C VAL A 40 16.46 -14.17 -7.23
N CYS A 41 15.33 -14.88 -7.38
CA CYS A 41 14.32 -14.51 -8.38
C CYS A 41 13.66 -13.17 -8.05
N GLU A 42 13.11 -12.49 -9.06
CA GLU A 42 12.43 -11.19 -8.92
C GLU A 42 11.43 -11.15 -7.75
N LEU A 43 10.64 -12.21 -7.58
CA LEU A 43 9.62 -12.33 -6.52
C LEU A 43 10.21 -12.39 -5.10
N CYS A 44 11.45 -12.86 -4.95
CA CYS A 44 12.10 -13.04 -3.66
C CYS A 44 13.03 -11.88 -3.28
N THR A 45 13.13 -10.85 -4.11
CA THR A 45 14.00 -9.69 -3.90
C THR A 45 13.64 -8.92 -2.63
N SER A 46 12.36 -8.67 -2.39
CA SER A 46 11.88 -8.02 -1.15
C SER A 46 12.20 -8.87 0.08
N ARG A 47 12.02 -10.19 0.00
CA ARG A 47 12.30 -11.11 1.11
C ARG A 47 13.79 -11.15 1.47
N ALA A 48 14.65 -11.25 0.46
CA ALA A 48 16.11 -11.18 0.66
C ALA A 48 16.54 -9.86 1.33
N ARG A 49 15.95 -8.72 0.94
CA ARG A 49 16.21 -7.43 1.59
C ARG A 49 15.78 -7.40 3.05
N HIS A 50 14.60 -7.96 3.37
CA HIS A 50 14.12 -8.04 4.76
C HIS A 50 14.99 -8.94 5.64
N GLU A 51 15.60 -9.99 5.08
CA GLU A 51 16.57 -10.84 5.75
C GLU A 51 17.97 -10.20 5.85
N GLY A 52 18.11 -8.94 5.42
CA GLY A 52 19.36 -8.18 5.50
C GLY A 52 20.39 -8.57 4.45
N TRP A 53 20.00 -9.23 3.36
CA TRP A 53 20.91 -9.56 2.27
C TRP A 53 21.24 -8.29 1.49
N ILE A 54 22.52 -8.12 1.15
CA ILE A 54 23.00 -6.92 0.44
C ILE A 54 22.94 -7.19 -1.06
N ARG A 55 22.19 -6.39 -1.82
CA ARG A 55 22.15 -6.51 -3.28
C ARG A 55 23.50 -6.05 -3.87
N GLU A 56 24.10 -6.89 -4.69
CA GLU A 56 25.32 -6.53 -5.42
C GLU A 56 24.94 -5.58 -6.57
N GLY A 57 25.04 -4.25 -6.35
CA GLY A 57 24.92 -3.24 -7.42
C GLY A 57 23.93 -2.08 -7.21
N VAL A 58 24.00 -1.36 -6.09
CA VAL A 58 23.68 0.08 -6.11
C VAL A 58 25.03 0.79 -5.96
N ASP A 59 25.39 1.56 -6.99
CA ASP A 59 26.70 2.20 -7.26
C ASP A 59 27.76 1.33 -7.95
N GLY A 60 27.88 1.54 -9.25
CA GLY A 60 28.98 0.99 -10.06
C GLY A 60 28.59 0.77 -11.51
N VAL A 61 28.47 1.86 -12.26
CA VAL A 61 28.63 1.81 -13.72
C VAL A 61 29.95 1.11 -14.02
N MET A 62 29.89 -0.14 -14.49
CA MET A 62 30.94 -0.78 -15.28
C MET A 62 30.27 -1.49 -16.45
N PRO A 63 30.39 -0.97 -17.69
CA PRO A 63 29.96 -1.70 -18.86
C PRO A 63 31.06 -2.71 -19.22
N GLY A 64 30.77 -4.00 -19.11
CA GLY A 64 31.59 -5.07 -19.67
C GLY A 64 30.69 -6.24 -20.03
N ARG A 65 30.60 -6.73 -21.26
CA ARG A 65 31.38 -6.52 -22.48
C ARG A 65 30.41 -6.57 -23.66
N VAL A 66 30.34 -5.49 -24.44
CA VAL A 66 29.71 -5.54 -25.77
C VAL A 66 30.79 -5.97 -26.74
N ASN A 67 30.53 -7.07 -27.43
CA ASN A 67 31.43 -7.71 -28.37
C ASN A 67 31.77 -6.74 -29.52
N GLU A 68 33.06 -6.53 -29.75
CA GLU A 68 33.58 -5.73 -30.86
C GLU A 68 33.26 -6.39 -32.20
N ARG A 69 32.44 -5.72 -33.03
CA ARG A 69 32.54 -5.78 -34.50
C ARG A 69 31.73 -4.66 -35.17
N GLY A 70 32.43 -3.59 -35.53
CA GLY A 70 32.18 -2.83 -36.76
C GLY A 70 31.27 -1.59 -36.67
N GLY A 71 31.81 -0.46 -37.15
CA GLY A 71 31.00 0.57 -37.82
C GLY A 71 31.09 1.97 -37.22
N ALA A 72 31.96 2.78 -37.80
CA ALA A 72 32.09 4.20 -37.54
C ALA A 72 30.84 5.02 -37.91
N ALA A 73 30.44 5.98 -37.06
CA ALA A 73 30.02 7.34 -37.45
C ALA A 73 29.70 8.23 -36.23
N ARG A 74 30.61 9.17 -35.98
CA ARG A 74 30.46 10.52 -35.43
C ARG A 74 29.02 11.02 -35.16
N SER A 75 28.74 11.48 -33.93
CA SER A 75 27.91 12.68 -33.72
C SER A 75 28.30 13.44 -32.43
N LEU A 76 29.13 14.48 -32.61
CA LEU A 76 29.59 15.42 -31.58
C LEU A 76 28.58 16.57 -31.38
N LEU A 77 27.29 16.28 -31.21
CA LEU A 77 26.26 17.33 -31.17
C LEU A 77 25.16 17.17 -30.08
N HIS A 78 25.37 16.39 -29.03
CA HIS A 78 24.45 16.39 -27.88
C HIS A 78 24.90 17.31 -26.71
N ARG A 79 26.00 18.04 -26.88
CA ARG A 79 26.57 18.91 -25.85
C ARG A 79 26.20 20.38 -26.05
N LEU A 80 24.89 20.67 -26.15
CA LEU A 80 24.41 22.08 -26.13
C LEU A 80 22.91 22.29 -25.84
N ARG A 81 22.22 21.41 -25.09
CA ARG A 81 20.79 21.63 -24.77
C ARG A 81 20.29 21.36 -23.34
N HIS A 82 21.15 21.35 -22.32
CA HIS A 82 20.69 21.41 -20.92
C HIS A 82 21.36 22.52 -20.10
N GLY A 83 21.49 23.69 -20.71
CA GLY A 83 21.92 24.91 -20.05
C GLY A 83 20.78 25.92 -19.93
N ARG A 84 19.66 25.55 -19.30
CA ARG A 84 18.66 26.50 -18.79
C ARG A 84 17.57 25.82 -17.95
N GLU A 85 17.83 25.60 -16.66
CA GLU A 85 16.92 26.07 -15.60
C GLU A 85 17.53 25.85 -14.21
N THR A 86 17.41 26.92 -13.44
CA THR A 86 18.03 27.16 -12.14
C THR A 86 17.07 26.84 -11.01
N ARG A 87 17.67 26.34 -9.92
CA ARG A 87 17.26 26.41 -8.50
C ARG A 87 16.18 25.44 -8.05
N LEU A 88 16.60 24.46 -7.23
CA LEU A 88 16.09 24.18 -5.88
C LEU A 88 16.91 23.04 -5.23
N GLY A 89 17.39 23.28 -4.00
CA GLY A 89 17.75 22.23 -3.04
C GLY A 89 19.20 21.72 -3.07
N ASP A 90 19.99 22.17 -2.10
CA ASP A 90 21.26 21.57 -1.69
C ASP A 90 21.01 20.20 -1.02
N PRO A 91 21.58 19.07 -1.51
CA PRO A 91 21.39 17.75 -0.93
C PRO A 91 22.52 17.30 0.03
N ASP A 92 23.45 18.16 0.46
CA ASP A 92 24.54 17.77 1.38
C ASP A 92 24.28 18.10 2.85
N ARG A 93 23.13 17.65 3.38
CA ARG A 93 22.88 17.64 4.83
C ARG A 93 22.93 16.20 5.36
N PRO A 94 23.91 15.83 6.21
CA PRO A 94 23.95 14.50 6.82
C PRO A 94 22.69 14.27 7.68
N TYR A 95 21.94 13.21 7.37
CA TYR A 95 20.82 12.72 8.17
C TYR A 95 21.37 12.08 9.46
N ALA A 96 21.12 12.71 10.60
CA ALA A 96 21.32 12.09 11.90
C ALA A 96 20.10 11.19 12.22
N PRO A 97 20.27 9.90 12.54
CA PRO A 97 19.15 9.05 12.92
C PRO A 97 18.62 9.44 14.31
N SER A 98 17.30 9.60 14.43
CA SER A 98 16.61 9.68 15.71
C SER A 98 16.79 8.37 16.51
N PRO A 99 16.98 8.41 17.84
CA PRO A 99 17.06 7.20 18.64
C PRO A 99 15.69 6.49 18.72
N PRO A 100 15.66 5.14 18.76
CA PRO A 100 14.43 4.39 18.94
C PRO A 100 13.91 4.49 20.39
N ALA A 101 12.59 4.55 20.52
CA ALA A 101 11.88 4.49 21.79
C ALA A 101 12.12 3.14 22.48
N GLU A 102 12.63 3.20 23.71
CA GLU A 102 12.81 2.06 24.59
C GLU A 102 11.43 1.59 25.10
N TYR A 103 11.01 0.40 24.70
CA TYR A 103 9.96 -0.37 25.39
C TYR A 103 10.66 -1.42 26.24
N ALA A 104 10.67 -1.19 27.56
CA ALA A 104 11.17 -2.14 28.55
C ALA A 104 9.97 -2.86 29.17
N ASP A 105 9.63 -4.03 28.64
CA ASP A 105 8.79 -5.01 29.32
C ASP A 105 9.70 -5.99 30.05
N ALA A 106 9.73 -5.89 31.38
CA ALA A 106 10.37 -6.84 32.26
C ALA A 106 9.32 -7.42 33.21
N ASP A 107 8.78 -8.57 32.82
CA ASP A 107 7.94 -9.41 33.68
C ASP A 107 8.80 -9.99 34.82
N GLY A 108 8.69 -9.38 36.00
CA GLY A 108 9.29 -9.84 37.24
C GLY A 108 8.22 -10.20 38.26
N TYR A 109 7.67 -11.42 38.16
CA TYR A 109 6.84 -12.02 39.21
C TYR A 109 7.74 -12.40 40.40
N TYR A 110 7.64 -11.66 41.50
CA TYR A 110 8.20 -12.06 42.79
C TYR A 110 7.08 -12.37 43.77
N ASP A 111 7.05 -13.65 44.15
CA ASP A 111 6.27 -14.24 45.22
C ASP A 111 6.87 -13.80 46.56
N ALA A 112 6.04 -13.37 47.51
CA ALA A 112 6.47 -13.06 48.88
C ALA A 112 5.51 -13.72 49.87
N PRO A 113 6.02 -14.49 50.86
CA PRO A 113 5.19 -15.27 51.74
C PRO A 113 4.61 -14.44 52.89
N ALA A 114 3.47 -14.94 53.37
CA ALA A 114 2.80 -14.53 54.60
C ALA A 114 3.68 -14.77 55.83
N ASP A 115 3.52 -13.91 56.84
CA ASP A 115 3.48 -14.28 58.26
C ASP A 115 3.06 -13.07 59.13
N VAL A 116 2.00 -13.29 59.95
CA VAL A 116 1.70 -12.79 61.32
C VAL A 116 1.61 -11.28 61.60
N ALA A 117 0.77 -10.71 62.46
CA ALA A 117 -0.33 -11.15 63.33
C ALA A 117 -1.08 -9.89 63.83
N GLU A 118 -2.30 -10.13 64.32
CA GLU A 118 -3.25 -9.34 65.13
C GLU A 118 -2.78 -8.02 65.77
N ALA A 119 -3.59 -6.97 65.61
CA ALA A 119 -3.80 -5.95 66.63
C ALA A 119 -5.19 -5.30 66.48
N SER A 120 -6.02 -5.51 67.51
CA SER A 120 -7.28 -4.80 67.75
C SER A 120 -7.03 -3.32 68.07
N GLY A 121 -7.83 -2.43 67.49
CA GLY A 121 -7.82 -0.99 67.80
C GLY A 121 -8.86 -0.24 66.97
N GLU A 122 -9.69 0.56 67.65
CA GLU A 122 -10.88 1.26 67.13
C GLU A 122 -10.64 2.12 65.88
N PRO A 123 -11.69 2.40 65.05
CA PRO A 123 -11.54 3.22 63.86
C PRO A 123 -11.12 4.65 64.21
N PHE A 124 -9.90 5.01 63.82
CA PHE A 124 -9.41 6.39 63.83
C PHE A 124 -10.17 7.21 62.78
N VAL A 125 -10.93 8.20 63.23
CA VAL A 125 -11.58 9.18 62.35
C VAL A 125 -10.53 10.24 62.01
N PRO A 126 -10.06 10.37 60.76
CA PRO A 126 -9.11 11.41 60.41
C PRO A 126 -9.81 12.77 60.49
N VAL A 127 -9.35 13.63 61.38
CA VAL A 127 -9.76 15.03 61.43
C VAL A 127 -9.04 15.75 60.29
N GLU A 128 -9.77 16.22 59.28
CA GLU A 128 -9.17 16.95 58.17
C GLU A 128 -8.48 18.23 58.69
N PRO A 129 -7.21 18.50 58.32
CA PRO A 129 -6.56 19.73 58.69
C PRO A 129 -7.19 20.89 57.92
N VAL A 130 -7.74 21.87 58.65
CA VAL A 130 -8.23 23.11 58.07
C VAL A 130 -7.02 23.89 57.52
N VAL A 131 -6.86 23.86 56.20
CA VAL A 131 -5.82 24.61 55.50
C VAL A 131 -6.24 26.10 55.50
N PRO A 132 -5.41 27.01 56.02
CA PRO A 132 -5.73 28.43 55.95
C PRO A 132 -5.65 28.91 54.50
N VAL A 133 -6.76 29.44 53.98
CA VAL A 133 -6.85 30.02 52.64
C VAL A 133 -6.02 31.30 52.60
N LEU A 134 -4.90 31.28 51.87
CA LEU A 134 -4.11 32.48 51.58
C LEU A 134 -4.89 33.39 50.61
N PRO A 135 -4.83 34.73 50.77
CA PRO A 135 -5.52 35.64 49.88
C PRO A 135 -4.96 35.51 48.45
N ALA A 136 -5.88 35.33 47.49
CA ALA A 136 -5.55 35.19 46.08
C ALA A 136 -4.86 36.45 45.55
N THR A 137 -3.66 36.28 45.01
CA THR A 137 -2.98 37.32 44.23
C THR A 137 -3.84 37.68 43.02
N PRO A 138 -4.11 38.97 42.74
CA PRO A 138 -4.90 39.34 41.57
C PRO A 138 -4.17 38.90 40.30
N MET A 139 -4.83 38.07 39.52
CA MET A 139 -4.31 37.54 38.26
C MET A 139 -4.16 38.71 37.26
N PRO A 140 -3.02 38.86 36.58
CA PRO A 140 -2.86 39.92 35.58
C PRO A 140 -3.89 39.73 34.45
N ALA A 141 -4.54 40.82 34.06
CA ALA A 141 -5.52 40.84 33.00
C ALA A 141 -4.90 40.25 31.71
N GLN A 142 -5.45 39.13 31.24
CA GLN A 142 -5.02 38.49 30.01
C GLN A 142 -5.36 39.42 28.84
N VAL A 143 -4.33 39.88 28.12
CA VAL A 143 -4.50 40.56 26.84
C VAL A 143 -5.01 39.51 25.84
N PRO A 144 -6.16 39.72 25.16
CA PRO A 144 -6.66 38.77 24.18
C PRO A 144 -5.63 38.60 23.06
N LEU A 145 -5.16 37.36 22.85
CA LEU A 145 -4.33 37.02 21.70
C LEU A 145 -5.13 37.30 20.42
N PRO A 146 -4.54 37.93 19.39
CA PRO A 146 -5.21 38.13 18.12
C PRO A 146 -5.54 36.76 17.51
N GLU A 147 -6.82 36.56 17.18
CA GLU A 147 -7.32 35.34 16.60
C GLU A 147 -6.63 35.10 15.24
N PRO A 148 -6.07 33.90 14.98
CA PRO A 148 -5.38 33.64 13.73
C PRO A 148 -6.34 33.82 12.55
N PRO A 149 -5.88 34.37 11.41
CA PRO A 149 -6.73 34.57 10.24
C PRO A 149 -7.32 33.23 9.80
N ALA A 150 -8.65 33.17 9.70
CA ALA A 150 -9.36 32.00 9.23
C ALA A 150 -8.85 31.65 7.82
N LEU A 151 -8.19 30.50 7.67
CA LEU A 151 -7.83 29.96 6.37
C LEU A 151 -9.09 29.91 5.51
N PRO A 152 -9.05 30.31 4.22
CA PRO A 152 -10.19 30.17 3.32
C PRO A 152 -10.63 28.70 3.35
N ARG A 153 -11.84 28.42 3.84
CA ARG A 153 -12.42 27.08 3.78
C ARG A 153 -12.48 26.69 2.31
N GLU A 154 -11.79 25.61 1.91
CA GLU A 154 -11.91 25.10 0.55
C GLU A 154 -13.40 25.00 0.18
N PRO A 155 -13.80 25.49 -1.02
CA PRO A 155 -15.16 25.36 -1.47
C PRO A 155 -15.47 23.88 -1.64
N ARG A 156 -16.14 23.31 -0.63
CA ARG A 156 -16.83 22.02 -0.68
C ARG A 156 -17.80 22.05 -1.86
N SER A 157 -17.33 21.64 -3.03
CA SER A 157 -18.12 21.50 -4.23
C SER A 157 -19.11 20.36 -3.99
N ILE A 158 -20.34 20.71 -3.64
CA ILE A 158 -21.42 19.75 -3.46
C ILE A 158 -21.75 19.20 -4.86
N HIS A 159 -21.23 18.02 -5.18
CA HIS A 159 -21.68 17.29 -6.37
C HIS A 159 -23.08 16.72 -6.08
N ALA A 160 -24.03 16.96 -6.97
CA ALA A 160 -25.37 16.44 -6.81
C ALA A 160 -25.34 14.92 -7.05
N ILE A 161 -25.43 14.13 -5.97
CA ILE A 161 -25.49 12.67 -6.08
C ILE A 161 -26.79 12.29 -6.80
N PRO A 162 -26.73 11.52 -7.89
CA PRO A 162 -27.93 11.05 -8.57
C PRO A 162 -28.86 10.28 -7.63
N THR A 163 -30.18 10.47 -7.74
CA THR A 163 -31.15 9.74 -6.92
C THR A 163 -31.46 8.34 -7.44
N ASN A 164 -31.29 8.11 -8.76
CA ASN A 164 -31.49 6.82 -9.40
C ASN A 164 -30.27 5.90 -9.16
N ALA A 165 -30.51 4.66 -8.71
CA ALA A 165 -29.51 3.63 -8.49
C ALA A 165 -28.66 3.35 -9.73
N GLU A 166 -29.26 3.26 -10.93
CA GLU A 166 -28.54 2.99 -12.17
C GLU A 166 -27.58 4.13 -12.52
N LEU A 167 -28.01 5.38 -12.31
CA LEU A 167 -27.16 6.56 -12.52
C LEU A 167 -26.00 6.62 -11.51
N LYS A 168 -26.23 6.20 -10.25
CA LYS A 168 -25.15 6.07 -9.27
C LYS A 168 -24.13 5.02 -9.70
N VAL A 169 -24.59 3.87 -10.18
CA VAL A 169 -23.70 2.82 -10.68
C VAL A 169 -22.90 3.33 -11.88
N ALA A 170 -23.56 3.92 -12.88
CA ALA A 170 -22.88 4.50 -14.05
C ALA A 170 -21.78 5.49 -13.62
N ARG A 171 -22.11 6.41 -12.71
CA ARG A 171 -21.14 7.39 -12.21
C ARG A 171 -19.99 6.75 -11.44
N ALA A 172 -20.26 5.74 -10.61
CA ALA A 172 -19.23 5.02 -9.89
C ALA A 172 -18.27 4.27 -10.82
N LEU A 173 -18.78 3.69 -11.91
CA LEU A 173 -17.93 3.06 -12.93
C LEU A 173 -17.03 4.10 -13.63
N GLU A 174 -17.53 5.31 -13.92
CA GLU A 174 -16.70 6.39 -14.47
C GLU A 174 -15.56 6.78 -13.51
N VAL A 175 -15.85 6.92 -12.20
CA VAL A 175 -14.84 7.21 -11.19
C VAL A 175 -13.83 6.05 -11.07
N PHE A 176 -14.30 4.81 -11.16
CA PHE A 176 -13.43 3.63 -11.21
C PHE A 176 -12.52 3.62 -12.43
N ASN A 177 -13.04 3.92 -13.61
CA ASN A 177 -12.27 3.93 -14.85
C ASN A 177 -11.23 5.05 -14.90
N ALA A 178 -11.49 6.17 -14.22
CA ALA A 178 -10.51 7.25 -14.03
C ALA A 178 -9.40 6.90 -13.02
N SER A 179 -9.56 5.83 -12.25
CA SER A 179 -8.58 5.37 -11.26
C SER A 179 -7.47 4.51 -11.88
N PRO A 180 -6.43 4.11 -11.11
CA PRO A 180 -5.42 3.16 -11.58
C PRO A 180 -5.89 1.70 -11.66
N HIS A 181 -7.06 1.37 -11.11
CA HIS A 181 -7.54 -0.02 -10.96
C HIS A 181 -7.83 -0.78 -12.27
N PRO A 182 -8.28 -0.15 -13.38
CA PRO A 182 -8.44 -0.84 -14.67
C PRO A 182 -7.19 -1.59 -15.11
N ARG A 183 -6.00 -1.01 -14.90
CA ARG A 183 -4.73 -1.68 -15.24
C ARG A 183 -4.53 -2.99 -14.48
N THR A 184 -4.92 -3.04 -13.20
CA THR A 184 -4.87 -4.25 -12.38
C THR A 184 -5.88 -5.28 -12.86
N VAL A 185 -7.12 -4.85 -13.12
CA VAL A 185 -8.19 -5.70 -13.65
C VAL A 185 -7.76 -6.34 -14.96
N ALA A 186 -7.25 -5.55 -15.91
CA ALA A 186 -6.71 -6.05 -17.19
C ALA A 186 -5.56 -7.04 -17.00
N GLY A 187 -4.66 -6.75 -16.05
CA GLY A 187 -3.54 -7.62 -15.73
C GLY A 187 -3.99 -9.01 -15.29
N ILE A 188 -4.98 -9.08 -14.41
CA ILE A 188 -5.54 -10.33 -13.90
C ILE A 188 -6.37 -11.02 -14.98
N ALA A 189 -7.17 -10.26 -15.74
CA ALA A 189 -8.04 -10.78 -16.80
C ALA A 189 -7.27 -11.50 -17.91
N ARG A 190 -6.02 -11.10 -18.20
CA ARG A 190 -5.16 -11.81 -19.16
C ARG A 190 -4.85 -13.26 -18.77
N SER A 191 -4.84 -13.58 -17.47
CA SER A 191 -4.53 -14.93 -16.97
C SER A 191 -5.78 -15.71 -16.57
N LEU A 192 -6.80 -15.03 -16.05
CA LEU A 192 -8.01 -15.67 -15.52
C LEU A 192 -9.25 -15.52 -16.41
N GLY A 193 -9.16 -14.80 -17.53
CA GLY A 193 -10.29 -14.51 -18.41
C GLY A 193 -11.12 -13.31 -17.97
N ALA A 194 -12.29 -13.14 -18.59
CA ALA A 194 -13.19 -12.03 -18.27
C ALA A 194 -13.74 -12.17 -16.84
N PRO A 195 -13.66 -11.11 -15.99
CA PRO A 195 -14.24 -11.15 -14.67
C PRO A 195 -15.77 -11.05 -14.72
N ILE A 196 -16.42 -11.54 -13.67
CA ILE A 196 -17.74 -11.06 -13.30
C ILE A 196 -17.61 -9.68 -12.66
N VAL A 197 -18.52 -8.75 -12.97
CA VAL A 197 -18.52 -7.41 -12.39
C VAL A 197 -19.92 -7.08 -11.89
N SER A 198 -20.02 -6.76 -10.60
CA SER A 198 -21.26 -6.34 -9.96
C SER A 198 -21.02 -5.02 -9.23
N ALA A 199 -21.84 -4.01 -9.53
CA ALA A 199 -21.78 -2.71 -8.88
C ALA A 199 -23.12 -2.38 -8.24
N ARG A 200 -23.14 -2.13 -6.93
CA ARG A 200 -24.36 -1.89 -6.16
C ARG A 200 -24.23 -0.66 -5.27
N PRO A 201 -25.20 0.27 -5.32
CA PRO A 201 -25.28 1.35 -4.35
C PRO A 201 -25.54 0.78 -2.94
N SER A 202 -24.92 1.37 -1.93
CA SER A 202 -25.20 1.03 -0.55
C SER A 202 -26.64 1.41 -0.18
N ALA A 203 -27.32 0.50 0.53
CA ALA A 203 -28.68 0.75 1.02
C ALA A 203 -28.69 1.68 2.25
N THR A 204 -27.60 1.70 3.02
CA THR A 204 -27.45 2.50 4.23
C THR A 204 -26.81 3.86 3.94
N GLU A 205 -25.89 3.91 2.98
CA GLU A 205 -25.10 5.10 2.68
C GLU A 205 -25.40 5.57 1.25
N GLY A 206 -26.21 6.63 1.13
CA GLY A 206 -26.75 7.06 -0.16
C GLY A 206 -25.72 7.54 -1.19
N ALA A 207 -24.48 7.80 -0.79
CA ALA A 207 -23.39 8.24 -1.65
C ALA A 207 -22.43 7.10 -2.05
N ILE A 208 -22.43 5.99 -1.34
CA ILE A 208 -21.44 4.93 -1.54
C ILE A 208 -21.95 3.91 -2.55
N VAL A 209 -21.07 3.53 -3.48
CA VAL A 209 -21.28 2.43 -4.41
C VAL A 209 -20.16 1.42 -4.23
N THR A 210 -20.54 0.16 -4.04
CA THR A 210 -19.62 -0.96 -3.95
C THR A 210 -19.51 -1.62 -5.31
N ILE A 211 -18.29 -1.77 -5.82
CA ILE A 211 -17.97 -2.47 -7.07
C ILE A 211 -17.18 -3.73 -6.72
N VAL A 212 -17.67 -4.88 -7.17
CA VAL A 212 -17.00 -6.16 -7.03
C VAL A 212 -16.55 -6.64 -8.41
N VAL A 213 -15.27 -7.01 -8.50
CA VAL A 213 -14.66 -7.63 -9.69
C VAL A 213 -14.14 -9.00 -9.27
N GLY A 214 -14.69 -10.06 -9.87
CA GLY A 214 -14.48 -11.44 -9.43
C GLY A 214 -14.12 -12.41 -10.54
N TRP A 215 -13.29 -13.38 -10.21
CA TRP A 215 -12.96 -14.59 -10.96
C TRP A 215 -13.15 -15.80 -10.04
N GLU A 216 -13.15 -17.00 -10.60
CA GLU A 216 -13.29 -18.26 -9.84
C GLU A 216 -12.31 -18.38 -8.64
N LEU A 217 -11.11 -17.81 -8.76
CA LEU A 217 -10.02 -17.94 -7.78
C LEU A 217 -9.59 -16.63 -7.12
N SER A 218 -10.27 -15.51 -7.39
CA SER A 218 -9.97 -14.24 -6.73
C SER A 218 -11.10 -13.24 -6.92
N TRP A 219 -11.37 -12.44 -5.91
CA TRP A 219 -12.25 -11.27 -6.05
C TRP A 219 -11.68 -10.05 -5.35
N TYR A 220 -12.11 -8.88 -5.80
CA TYR A 220 -11.76 -7.58 -5.25
C TYR A 220 -13.03 -6.76 -5.05
N ARG A 221 -13.09 -6.06 -3.92
CA ARG A 221 -14.16 -5.12 -3.60
C ARG A 221 -13.60 -3.72 -3.50
N TYR A 222 -14.25 -2.83 -4.22
CA TYR A 222 -13.95 -1.42 -4.28
C TYR A 222 -15.16 -0.63 -3.77
N GLU A 223 -14.89 0.48 -3.13
CA GLU A 223 -15.90 1.43 -2.69
C GLU A 223 -15.60 2.79 -3.29
N VAL A 224 -16.64 3.40 -3.81
CA VAL A 224 -16.63 4.74 -4.40
C VAL A 224 -17.59 5.60 -3.63
N ASP A 225 -17.12 6.71 -3.07
CA ASP A 225 -17.97 7.73 -2.44
C ASP A 225 -18.30 8.82 -3.47
N LEU A 226 -19.54 8.84 -3.95
CA LEU A 226 -20.03 9.86 -4.89
C LEU A 226 -20.23 11.24 -4.23
N GLY A 227 -20.22 11.31 -2.90
CA GLY A 227 -20.24 12.56 -2.15
C GLY A 227 -18.87 13.25 -2.10
N ASP A 228 -17.80 12.48 -2.26
CA ASP A 228 -16.41 12.94 -2.33
C ASP A 228 -15.63 12.18 -3.42
N GLU A 229 -15.95 12.46 -4.68
CA GLU A 229 -15.28 11.81 -5.81
C GLU A 229 -13.76 12.11 -5.85
N ALA A 230 -13.30 13.17 -5.17
CA ALA A 230 -11.89 13.51 -5.08
C ALA A 230 -11.11 12.52 -4.20
N ALA A 231 -11.79 11.84 -3.27
CA ALA A 231 -11.22 10.70 -2.53
C ALA A 231 -10.93 9.50 -3.44
N GLY A 232 -11.57 9.44 -4.62
CA GLY A 232 -11.37 8.40 -5.62
C GLY A 232 -11.96 7.05 -5.21
N VAL A 233 -11.29 5.97 -5.61
CA VAL A 233 -11.72 4.59 -5.36
C VAL A 233 -10.89 3.96 -4.25
N ARG A 234 -11.57 3.38 -3.26
CA ARG A 234 -10.95 2.67 -2.14
C ARG A 234 -11.09 1.16 -2.33
N VAL A 235 -10.03 0.40 -2.07
CA VAL A 235 -10.15 -1.07 -1.94
C VAL A 235 -10.64 -1.39 -0.54
N SER A 236 -11.82 -2.03 -0.42
CA SER A 236 -12.40 -2.41 0.87
C SER A 236 -12.32 -3.90 1.16
N GLY A 237 -12.03 -4.75 0.17
CA GLY A 237 -11.85 -6.18 0.40
C GLY A 237 -11.21 -6.92 -0.77
N ARG A 238 -10.72 -8.12 -0.48
CA ARG A 238 -10.28 -9.12 -1.46
C ARG A 238 -10.40 -10.51 -0.87
N GLY A 239 -10.55 -11.52 -1.73
CA GLY A 239 -10.60 -12.92 -1.30
C GLY A 239 -10.22 -13.87 -2.42
N ALA A 240 -10.34 -15.17 -2.15
CA ALA A 240 -9.84 -16.23 -3.02
C ALA A 240 -10.96 -17.09 -3.63
N GLU A 241 -12.15 -17.09 -3.04
CA GLU A 241 -13.29 -17.84 -3.57
C GLU A 241 -14.49 -16.94 -3.82
N LEU A 242 -15.17 -17.14 -4.96
CA LEU A 242 -16.37 -16.38 -5.31
C LEU A 242 -17.54 -16.62 -4.33
N SER A 243 -17.55 -17.78 -3.67
CA SER A 243 -18.49 -18.18 -2.61
C SER A 243 -18.44 -17.28 -1.38
N GLU A 244 -17.33 -16.57 -1.15
CA GLU A 244 -17.17 -15.61 -0.04
C GLU A 244 -17.99 -14.32 -0.26
N LEU A 245 -18.39 -14.05 -1.51
CA LEU A 245 -19.19 -12.88 -1.85
C LEU A 245 -20.65 -13.07 -1.47
N GLU A 246 -21.33 -11.97 -1.16
CA GLU A 246 -22.77 -12.00 -0.92
C GLU A 246 -23.50 -12.49 -2.18
N PRO A 247 -24.59 -13.27 -2.08
CA PRO A 247 -25.28 -13.80 -3.26
C PRO A 247 -25.68 -12.75 -4.31
N ALA A 248 -25.92 -11.50 -3.88
CA ALA A 248 -26.22 -10.40 -4.78
C ALA A 248 -25.03 -9.96 -5.65
N ASP A 249 -23.79 -10.18 -5.21
CA ASP A 249 -22.55 -9.90 -5.96
C ASP A 249 -22.29 -10.90 -7.09
N HIS A 250 -22.97 -12.04 -7.08
CA HIS A 250 -22.80 -13.09 -8.08
C HIS A 250 -23.54 -12.75 -9.38
N ALA A 251 -24.52 -11.84 -9.32
CA ALA A 251 -25.27 -11.37 -10.47
C ALA A 251 -24.52 -10.21 -11.16
N PRO A 252 -23.96 -10.42 -12.36
CA PRO A 252 -23.24 -9.37 -13.07
C PRO A 252 -24.21 -8.33 -13.62
N ASN A 253 -23.90 -7.05 -13.41
CA ASN A 253 -24.61 -5.92 -14.02
C ASN A 253 -23.66 -4.95 -14.77
N ALA A 254 -22.37 -5.28 -14.80
CA ALA A 254 -21.33 -4.59 -15.54
C ALA A 254 -20.39 -5.62 -16.18
N ALA A 255 -19.54 -5.17 -17.09
CA ALA A 255 -18.51 -5.97 -17.74
C ALA A 255 -17.20 -5.19 -17.79
N ALA A 256 -16.07 -5.91 -17.71
CA ALA A 256 -14.75 -5.35 -17.95
C ALA A 256 -14.34 -5.61 -19.41
N ASP A 257 -13.74 -4.62 -20.07
CA ASP A 257 -13.12 -4.79 -21.39
C ASP A 257 -11.65 -5.27 -21.30
N GLU A 258 -10.96 -5.35 -22.45
CA GLU A 258 -9.57 -5.79 -22.52
C GLU A 258 -8.58 -4.83 -21.82
N ALA A 259 -8.93 -3.55 -21.73
CA ALA A 259 -8.16 -2.54 -20.99
C ALA A 259 -8.49 -2.53 -19.49
N GLY A 260 -9.48 -3.33 -19.07
CA GLY A 260 -9.96 -3.44 -17.70
C GLY A 260 -10.90 -2.31 -17.29
N GLU A 261 -11.37 -1.49 -18.25
CA GLU A 261 -12.41 -0.49 -18.00
C GLU A 261 -13.75 -1.19 -17.82
N LEU A 262 -14.53 -0.69 -16.88
CA LEU A 262 -15.82 -1.23 -16.51
C LEU A 262 -16.94 -0.46 -17.22
N HIS A 263 -17.86 -1.20 -17.84
CA HIS A 263 -19.00 -0.66 -18.55
C HIS A 263 -20.28 -1.33 -18.05
N LEU A 264 -21.39 -0.59 -18.04
CA LEU A 264 -22.68 -1.19 -17.73
C LEU A 264 -22.99 -2.32 -18.71
N ALA A 265 -23.41 -3.48 -18.19
CA ALA A 265 -23.88 -4.55 -19.05
C ALA A 265 -25.24 -4.14 -19.63
N ALA A 266 -25.37 -4.18 -20.95
CA ALA A 266 -26.64 -3.90 -21.60
C ALA A 266 -27.66 -5.00 -21.24
N GLY A 267 -28.48 -4.74 -20.22
CA GLY A 267 -29.74 -5.44 -19.93
C GLY A 267 -29.62 -6.93 -19.61
N VAL A 268 -29.59 -7.27 -18.32
CA VAL A 268 -30.30 -8.46 -17.85
C VAL A 268 -31.62 -7.97 -17.26
N ALA A 269 -32.61 -7.82 -18.15
CA ALA A 269 -34.01 -7.70 -17.79
C ALA A 269 -34.64 -9.10 -17.72
#